data_AF-A0AAD8ASY8-F1
#
_entry.id   AF-A0AAD8ASY8-F1
#
_cell.length_a   1.000
_cell.length_b   1.000
_cell.length_c   1.000
_cell.angle_alpha   90.00
_cell.angle_beta   90.00
_cell.angle_gamma   90.00
#
_symmetry.space_group_name_H-M   'P 1'
#
loop_
_entity.id
_entity.type
_entity.pdbx_description
1 polymer ?
#
loop_
_entity_poly.entity_id
_entity_poly.type
_entity_poly.pdbx_seq_one_letter_code
_entity_poly.pdbx_strand_id
1 'polypeptide(L)'
;EELEKFIQEIVQGANRGVSAVKNVSQSEPNWSFGQALFFASTVVTTIGYGRVTPLSEAGKAFCILFAIMGIPLTLVLFTACVERLMIPTRNLLYWLYGKLGHLYKVFHIQVLHLCIILGIHIIFFMLIPAAIYTVLEPNWNYLDAFYYCFISLSTIGLGDYIPGDSADQPHRALYKVATTFYLLLGITMLLLLITVFYDIPELNLGYHFYLKNDENNRADENTRLKPSESGNGTKYTKQVDDTQSIRSGEFHSYQQEVQTPVTEEEQQH
;
A
#
# COMPACT_ATOMS: atom_id res chain seq x y z
N GLU A 1 -39.59 -31.49 8.68
CA GLU A 1 -39.21 -31.09 10.04
C GLU A 1 -37.85 -31.69 10.46
N GLU A 2 -37.68 -33.01 10.52
CA GLU A 2 -36.39 -33.61 10.91
C GLU A 2 -35.22 -33.25 9.97
N LEU A 3 -35.44 -33.27 8.65
CA LEU A 3 -34.43 -32.83 7.67
C LEU A 3 -34.06 -31.35 7.84
N GLU A 4 -35.04 -30.51 8.17
CA GLU A 4 -34.82 -29.08 8.36
C GLU A 4 -34.00 -28.81 9.61
N LYS A 5 -34.31 -29.52 10.71
CA LYS A 5 -33.51 -29.48 11.94
C LYS A 5 -32.08 -29.97 11.70
N PHE A 6 -31.92 -31.06 10.95
CA PHE A 6 -30.60 -31.57 10.57
C PHE A 6 -29.80 -30.57 9.72
N ILE A 7 -30.45 -29.93 8.74
CA ILE A 7 -29.82 -28.85 7.94
C ILE A 7 -29.44 -27.68 8.84
N GLN A 8 -30.29 -27.27 9.78
CA GLN A 8 -29.97 -26.20 10.74
C GLN A 8 -28.74 -26.54 11.61
N GLU A 9 -28.65 -27.78 12.10
CA GLU A 9 -27.49 -28.24 12.88
C GLU A 9 -26.21 -28.27 12.03
N ILE A 10 -26.29 -28.74 10.78
CA ILE A 10 -25.16 -28.70 9.84
C ILE A 10 -24.72 -27.26 9.55
N VAL A 11 -25.67 -26.37 9.26
CA VAL A 11 -25.39 -24.96 8.98
C VAL A 11 -24.78 -24.28 10.20
N GLN A 12 -25.27 -24.58 11.41
CA GLN A 12 -24.69 -24.05 12.64
C GLN A 12 -23.28 -24.56 12.89
N GLY A 13 -23.00 -25.84 12.60
CA GLY A 13 -21.66 -26.42 12.63
C GLY A 13 -20.73 -25.73 11.61
N ALA A 14 -21.19 -25.57 10.37
CA ALA A 14 -20.45 -24.91 9.30
C ALA A 14 -20.13 -23.44 9.63
N ASN A 15 -21.08 -22.70 10.21
CA ASN A 15 -20.88 -21.33 10.68
C ASN A 15 -19.87 -21.21 11.82
N ARG A 16 -19.62 -22.31 12.55
CA ARG A 16 -18.57 -22.40 13.57
C ARG A 16 -17.23 -22.89 13.00
N GLY A 17 -17.12 -23.02 11.68
CA GLY A 17 -15.94 -23.53 10.97
C GLY A 17 -15.78 -25.05 11.05
N VAL A 18 -16.81 -25.80 11.50
CA VAL A 18 -16.75 -27.27 11.62
C VAL A 18 -17.43 -27.90 10.41
N SER A 19 -16.70 -28.68 9.63
CA SER A 19 -17.26 -29.44 8.50
C SER A 19 -18.02 -30.67 9.00
N ALA A 20 -19.31 -30.77 8.67
CA ALA A 20 -20.15 -31.94 8.98
C ALA A 20 -19.89 -33.15 8.06
N VAL A 21 -19.10 -32.96 7.00
CA VAL A 21 -18.94 -33.93 5.91
C VAL A 21 -17.80 -34.92 6.17
N LYS A 22 -16.89 -34.65 7.11
CA LYS A 22 -15.70 -35.48 7.37
C LYS A 22 -15.61 -35.99 8.81
N ASN A 23 -15.04 -37.19 8.96
CA ASN A 23 -14.78 -37.83 10.25
C ASN A 23 -13.69 -37.06 11.03
N VAL A 24 -14.02 -36.59 12.23
CA VAL A 24 -13.20 -35.65 13.05
C VAL A 24 -11.82 -36.21 13.41
N SER A 25 -11.64 -37.53 13.36
CA SER A 25 -10.40 -38.23 13.72
C SER A 25 -9.27 -38.14 12.69
N GLN A 26 -9.52 -37.66 11.47
CA GLN A 26 -8.50 -37.55 10.40
C GLN A 26 -8.17 -36.11 9.99
N SER A 27 -8.87 -35.11 10.52
CA SER A 27 -8.69 -33.70 10.16
C SER A 27 -7.86 -32.95 11.21
N GLU A 28 -6.81 -32.24 10.78
CA GLU A 28 -6.06 -31.33 11.67
C GLU A 28 -6.99 -30.27 12.30
N PRO A 29 -6.79 -29.94 13.60
CA PRO A 29 -7.63 -28.97 14.29
C PRO A 29 -7.56 -27.59 13.61
N ASN A 30 -8.72 -26.92 13.53
CA ASN A 30 -8.83 -25.58 12.96
C ASN A 30 -7.95 -24.54 13.67
N TRP A 31 -7.63 -24.75 14.95
CA TRP A 31 -6.76 -23.89 15.76
C TRP A 31 -5.38 -24.52 16.00
N SER A 32 -4.69 -24.93 14.94
CA SER A 32 -3.25 -25.23 15.01
C SER A 32 -2.42 -23.93 15.07
N PHE A 33 -1.16 -23.99 15.50
CA PHE A 33 -0.30 -22.80 15.58
C PHE A 33 -0.24 -22.02 14.25
N GLY A 34 -0.06 -22.71 13.12
CA GLY A 34 0.00 -22.07 11.80
C GLY A 34 -1.32 -21.39 11.41
N GLN A 35 -2.46 -22.00 11.75
CA GLN A 35 -3.78 -21.39 11.53
C GLN A 35 -4.03 -20.21 12.46
N ALA A 36 -3.63 -20.30 13.74
CA ALA A 36 -3.76 -19.23 14.70
C ALA A 36 -2.89 -18.02 14.31
N LEU A 37 -1.67 -18.25 13.82
CA LEU A 37 -0.79 -17.20 13.28
C LEU A 37 -1.40 -16.56 12.04
N PHE A 38 -1.91 -17.36 11.10
CA PHE A 38 -2.59 -16.85 9.91
C PHE A 38 -3.80 -16.00 10.29
N PHE A 39 -4.65 -16.47 11.20
CA PHE A 39 -5.76 -15.70 11.75
C PHE A 39 -5.28 -14.38 12.38
N ALA A 40 -4.33 -14.44 13.31
CA ALA A 40 -3.82 -13.26 14.00
C ALA A 40 -3.22 -12.23 13.02
N SER A 41 -2.46 -12.69 12.03
CA SER A 41 -1.92 -11.83 10.97
C SER A 41 -3.05 -11.17 10.17
N THR A 42 -4.04 -11.94 9.72
CA THR A 42 -5.16 -11.39 8.92
C THR A 42 -6.02 -10.39 9.69
N VAL A 43 -6.08 -10.48 11.02
CA VAL A 43 -6.74 -9.50 11.88
C VAL A 43 -5.94 -8.20 11.92
N VAL A 44 -4.63 -8.26 12.19
CA VAL A 44 -3.81 -7.04 12.30
C VAL A 44 -3.49 -6.38 10.96
N THR A 45 -3.49 -7.15 9.86
CA THR A 45 -3.38 -6.62 8.49
C THR A 45 -4.73 -6.22 7.90
N THR A 46 -5.81 -6.33 8.68
CA THR A 46 -7.18 -5.97 8.29
C THR A 46 -7.70 -6.67 7.03
N ILE A 47 -7.17 -7.84 6.68
CA ILE A 47 -7.70 -8.68 5.59
C ILE A 47 -8.98 -9.37 6.05
N GLY A 48 -8.91 -10.07 7.19
CA GLY A 48 -10.08 -10.63 7.87
C GLY A 48 -11.00 -11.56 7.04
N TYR A 49 -10.49 -12.67 6.49
CA TYR A 49 -11.28 -13.62 5.68
C TYR A 49 -12.55 -14.22 6.32
N GLY A 50 -12.73 -14.12 7.65
CA GLY A 50 -13.97 -14.52 8.31
C GLY A 50 -14.25 -16.03 8.43
N ARG A 51 -13.43 -16.91 7.86
CA ARG A 51 -13.65 -18.37 7.90
C ARG A 51 -13.35 -19.02 9.26
N VAL A 52 -12.33 -18.53 9.96
CA VAL A 52 -12.01 -18.92 11.34
C VAL A 52 -12.17 -17.68 12.21
N THR A 53 -13.10 -17.72 13.16
CA THR A 53 -13.43 -16.59 14.02
C THR A 53 -13.54 -17.03 15.49
N PRO A 54 -13.28 -16.13 16.45
CA PRO A 54 -13.45 -16.44 17.86
C PRO A 54 -14.93 -16.66 18.18
N LEU A 55 -15.25 -17.88 18.63
CA LEU A 55 -16.64 -18.25 18.95
C LEU A 55 -17.04 -17.88 20.38
N SER A 56 -16.11 -17.96 21.33
CA SER A 56 -16.35 -17.66 22.74
C SER A 56 -16.42 -16.15 23.00
N GLU A 57 -17.18 -15.74 24.01
CA GLU A 57 -17.29 -14.33 24.42
C GLU A 57 -15.92 -13.76 24.82
N ALA A 58 -15.16 -14.53 25.62
CA ALA A 58 -13.79 -14.16 26.00
C ALA A 58 -12.85 -14.04 24.80
N GLY A 59 -12.96 -14.95 23.81
CA GLY A 59 -12.15 -14.90 22.59
C GLY A 59 -12.46 -13.67 21.73
N LYS A 60 -13.73 -13.27 21.65
CA LYS A 60 -14.16 -12.04 20.98
C LYS A 60 -13.61 -10.80 21.68
N ALA A 61 -13.73 -10.72 23.01
CA ALA A 61 -13.17 -9.62 23.80
C ALA A 61 -11.65 -9.52 23.64
N PHE A 62 -10.93 -10.65 23.67
CA PHE A 62 -9.49 -10.70 23.40
C PHE A 62 -9.16 -10.19 21.99
N CYS A 63 -9.91 -10.64 20.96
CA CYS A 63 -9.69 -10.22 19.58
C CYS A 63 -9.84 -8.70 19.40
N ILE A 64 -10.78 -8.07 20.10
CA ILE A 64 -10.97 -6.61 20.09
C ILE A 64 -9.73 -5.91 20.66
N LEU A 65 -9.28 -6.31 21.85
CA LEU A 65 -8.09 -5.73 22.48
C LEU A 65 -6.81 -5.96 21.66
N PHE A 66 -6.68 -7.15 21.08
CA PHE A 66 -5.59 -7.51 20.19
C PHE A 66 -5.57 -6.64 18.93
N ALA A 67 -6.72 -6.40 18.29
CA ALA A 67 -6.82 -5.54 17.10
C ALA A 67 -6.50 -4.07 17.40
N ILE A 68 -6.97 -3.54 18.53
CA ILE A 68 -6.73 -2.14 18.95
C ILE A 68 -5.23 -1.85 19.09
N MET A 69 -4.45 -2.78 19.63
CA MET A 69 -2.99 -2.61 19.76
C MET A 69 -2.23 -3.08 18.52
N GLY A 70 -2.68 -4.16 17.90
CA GLY A 70 -2.00 -4.82 16.79
C GLY A 70 -2.04 -4.01 15.50
N ILE A 71 -3.19 -3.44 15.12
CA ILE A 71 -3.32 -2.68 13.87
C ILE A 71 -2.36 -1.47 13.85
N PRO A 72 -2.32 -0.58 14.87
CA PRO A 72 -1.35 0.52 14.90
C PRO A 72 0.10 0.05 14.82
N LEU A 73 0.45 -1.03 15.54
CA LEU A 73 1.80 -1.59 15.50
C LEU A 73 2.16 -2.12 14.10
N THR A 74 1.23 -2.80 13.44
CA THR A 74 1.40 -3.29 12.06
C THR A 74 1.53 -2.14 11.08
N LEU A 75 0.80 -1.04 11.25
CA LEU A 75 0.96 0.16 10.42
C LEU A 75 2.35 0.78 10.57
N VAL A 76 2.86 0.90 11.81
CA VAL A 76 4.24 1.38 12.05
C VAL A 76 5.27 0.46 11.38
N LEU A 77 5.08 -0.86 11.50
CA LEU A 77 5.93 -1.85 10.85
C LEU A 77 5.93 -1.68 9.32
N PHE A 78 4.75 -1.59 8.70
CA PHE A 78 4.63 -1.40 7.27
C PHE A 78 5.27 -0.10 6.80
N THR A 79 5.05 1.01 7.50
CA THR A 79 5.70 2.29 7.19
C THR A 79 7.23 2.16 7.23
N ALA A 80 7.78 1.56 8.28
CA ALA A 80 9.23 1.36 8.40
C ALA A 80 9.79 0.47 7.27
N CYS A 81 9.06 -0.59 6.87
CA CYS A 81 9.45 -1.44 5.75
C CYS A 81 9.39 -0.68 4.41
N VAL A 82 8.34 0.10 4.18
CA VAL A 82 8.19 0.93 2.97
C VAL A 82 9.32 1.96 2.89
N GLU A 83 9.64 2.67 3.96
CA GLU A 83 10.76 3.62 4.00
C GLU A 83 12.10 2.97 3.63
N ARG A 84 12.34 1.74 4.09
CA ARG A 84 13.54 0.98 3.73
C ARG A 84 13.54 0.58 2.25
N LEU A 85 12.40 0.16 1.71
CA LEU A 85 12.24 -0.18 0.30
C LEU A 85 12.24 1.05 -0.62
N MET A 86 11.99 2.24 -0.09
CA MET A 86 12.07 3.49 -0.84
C MET A 86 13.51 3.82 -1.24
N ILE A 87 14.52 3.36 -0.49
CA ILE A 87 15.95 3.60 -0.83
C ILE A 87 16.31 3.01 -2.21
N PRO A 88 16.17 1.70 -2.47
CA PRO A 88 16.46 1.14 -3.79
C PRO A 88 15.49 1.66 -4.87
N THR A 89 14.24 1.94 -4.50
CA THR A 89 13.23 2.51 -5.41
C THR A 89 13.64 3.91 -5.90
N ARG A 90 14.19 4.75 -5.03
CA ARG A 90 14.73 6.07 -5.39
C ARG A 90 16.02 5.96 -6.19
N ASN A 91 16.90 5.01 -5.86
CA ASN A 91 18.10 4.76 -6.66
C ASN A 91 17.74 4.37 -8.11
N LEU A 92 16.71 3.54 -8.29
CA LEU A 92 16.17 3.21 -9.61
C LEU A 92 15.66 4.46 -10.33
N LEU A 93 14.95 5.35 -9.62
CA LEU A 93 14.44 6.60 -10.19
C LEU A 93 15.59 7.53 -10.64
N TYR A 94 16.62 7.71 -9.82
CA TYR A 94 17.79 8.52 -10.17
C TYR A 94 18.56 7.93 -11.35
N TRP A 95 18.66 6.60 -11.42
CA TRP A 95 19.23 5.93 -12.58
C TRP A 95 18.42 6.18 -13.86
N LEU A 96 17.09 6.15 -13.79
CA LEU A 96 16.22 6.50 -14.93
C LEU A 96 16.41 7.96 -15.34
N TYR A 97 16.50 8.89 -14.39
CA TYR A 97 16.80 10.30 -14.69
C TYR A 97 18.15 10.46 -15.41
N GLY A 98 19.20 9.80 -14.95
CA GLY A 98 20.52 9.87 -15.58
C GLY A 98 20.54 9.33 -17.01
N LYS A 99 19.75 8.29 -17.30
CA LYS A 99 19.68 7.65 -18.64
C LYS A 99 18.73 8.37 -19.60
N LEU A 100 17.53 8.71 -19.15
CA LEU A 100 16.41 9.17 -19.99
C LEU A 100 16.09 10.67 -19.83
N GLY A 101 16.72 11.36 -18.87
CA GLY A 101 16.44 12.76 -18.55
C GLY A 101 16.66 13.75 -19.69
N HIS A 102 17.51 13.42 -20.67
CA HIS A 102 17.73 14.28 -21.84
C HIS A 102 16.65 14.13 -22.93
N LEU A 103 15.88 13.04 -22.92
CA LEU A 103 14.87 12.72 -23.94
C LEU A 103 13.44 12.99 -23.49
N TYR A 104 13.17 12.80 -22.19
CA TYR A 104 11.82 12.83 -21.64
C TYR A 104 11.68 13.89 -20.54
N LYS A 105 10.49 14.49 -20.44
CA LYS A 105 10.13 15.38 -19.33
C LYS A 105 10.07 14.60 -18.02
N VAL A 106 10.33 15.31 -16.92
CA VAL A 106 10.33 14.78 -15.54
C VAL A 106 9.10 13.93 -15.22
N PHE A 107 7.90 14.43 -15.51
CA PHE A 107 6.64 13.71 -15.33
C PHE A 107 6.60 12.32 -16.01
N HIS A 108 7.08 12.22 -17.25
CA HIS A 108 7.03 10.95 -17.99
C HIS A 108 7.98 9.92 -17.38
N ILE A 109 9.10 10.36 -16.81
CA ILE A 109 10.07 9.49 -16.13
C ILE A 109 9.47 8.98 -14.81
N GLN A 110 8.75 9.83 -14.06
CA GLN A 110 8.05 9.40 -12.84
C GLN A 110 6.94 8.39 -13.15
N VAL A 111 6.15 8.61 -14.20
CA VAL A 111 5.13 7.65 -14.64
C VAL A 111 5.77 6.35 -15.11
N LEU A 112 6.88 6.41 -15.85
CA LEU A 112 7.63 5.21 -16.25
C LEU A 112 8.13 4.43 -15.03
N HIS A 113 8.69 5.12 -14.04
CA HIS A 113 9.12 4.52 -12.77
C HIS A 113 7.96 3.84 -12.04
N LEU A 114 6.81 4.53 -11.91
CA LEU A 114 5.59 3.96 -11.35
C LEU A 114 5.15 2.69 -12.12
N CYS A 115 5.15 2.74 -13.45
CA CYS A 115 4.81 1.59 -14.30
C CYS A 115 5.78 0.42 -14.10
N ILE A 116 7.08 0.68 -13.88
CA ILE A 116 8.06 -0.36 -13.56
C ILE A 116 7.77 -1.00 -12.21
N ILE A 117 7.52 -0.20 -11.16
CA ILE A 117 7.17 -0.72 -9.83
C ILE A 117 5.85 -1.49 -9.85
N LEU A 118 4.84 -0.99 -10.57
CA LEU A 118 3.58 -1.69 -10.80
C LEU A 118 3.79 -3.02 -11.53
N GLY A 119 4.61 -3.03 -12.58
CA GLY A 119 4.96 -4.25 -13.31
C GLY A 119 5.65 -5.29 -12.42
N ILE A 120 6.58 -4.85 -11.56
CA ILE A 120 7.22 -5.71 -10.55
C ILE A 120 6.18 -6.29 -9.60
N HIS A 121 5.25 -5.46 -9.09
CA HIS A 121 4.19 -5.92 -8.20
C HIS A 121 3.31 -6.98 -8.87
N ILE A 122 2.81 -6.70 -10.08
CA ILE A 122 1.97 -7.63 -10.84
C ILE A 122 2.71 -8.94 -11.12
N ILE A 123 3.97 -8.89 -11.57
CA ILE A 123 4.70 -10.11 -11.92
C ILE A 123 5.02 -10.95 -10.67
N PHE A 124 5.65 -10.34 -9.65
CA PHE A 124 6.20 -11.09 -8.51
C PHE A 124 5.20 -11.38 -7.40
N PHE A 125 4.17 -10.56 -7.23
CA PHE A 125 3.21 -10.70 -6.12
C PHE A 125 1.82 -11.17 -6.55
N MET A 126 1.52 -11.11 -7.85
CA MET A 126 0.25 -11.58 -8.41
C MET A 126 0.43 -12.78 -9.34
N LEU A 127 1.12 -12.61 -10.49
CA LEU A 127 1.17 -13.64 -11.54
C LEU A 127 1.95 -14.89 -11.14
N ILE A 128 3.14 -14.73 -10.54
CA ILE A 128 3.96 -15.86 -10.08
C ILE A 128 3.26 -16.61 -8.93
N PRO A 129 2.79 -15.95 -7.85
CA PRO A 129 2.06 -16.63 -6.78
C PRO A 129 0.77 -17.29 -7.27
N ALA A 130 0.03 -16.68 -8.20
CA ALA A 130 -1.16 -17.30 -8.80
C ALA A 130 -0.83 -18.63 -9.49
N ALA A 131 0.27 -18.68 -10.24
CA ALA A 131 0.74 -19.93 -10.86
C ALA A 131 1.09 -20.98 -9.82
N ILE A 132 1.74 -20.58 -8.73
CA ILE A 132 2.08 -21.47 -7.60
C ILE A 132 0.80 -22.01 -6.95
N TYR A 133 -0.14 -21.15 -6.59
CA TYR A 133 -1.39 -21.54 -5.94
C TYR A 133 -2.26 -22.45 -6.82
N THR A 134 -2.25 -22.26 -8.14
CA THR A 134 -2.96 -23.15 -9.08
C THR A 134 -2.46 -24.60 -8.99
N VAL A 135 -1.16 -24.80 -8.70
CA VAL A 135 -0.57 -26.12 -8.54
C VAL A 135 -0.76 -26.66 -7.11
N LEU A 136 -0.72 -25.77 -6.11
CA LEU A 136 -0.85 -26.15 -4.69
C LEU A 136 -2.30 -26.40 -4.24
N GLU A 137 -3.27 -25.78 -4.90
CA GLU A 137 -4.70 -25.90 -4.58
C GLU A 137 -5.44 -26.65 -5.70
N PRO A 138 -5.78 -27.94 -5.48
CA PRO A 138 -6.34 -28.80 -6.54
C PRO A 138 -7.65 -28.29 -7.17
N ASN A 139 -8.42 -27.51 -6.43
CA ASN A 139 -9.73 -27.03 -6.86
C ASN A 139 -9.69 -25.61 -7.45
N TRP A 140 -8.51 -25.00 -7.56
CA TRP A 140 -8.38 -23.63 -8.04
C TRP A 140 -7.91 -23.63 -9.48
N ASN A 141 -8.60 -22.88 -10.34
CA ASN A 141 -8.05 -22.53 -11.63
C ASN A 141 -7.10 -21.31 -11.50
N TYR A 142 -6.39 -20.95 -12.58
CA TYR A 142 -5.46 -19.81 -12.54
C TYR A 142 -6.13 -18.46 -12.23
N LEU A 143 -7.35 -18.24 -12.74
CA LEU A 143 -8.11 -17.03 -12.47
C LEU A 143 -8.51 -16.95 -11.00
N ASP A 144 -8.94 -18.06 -10.39
CA ASP A 144 -9.26 -18.16 -8.97
C ASP A 144 -8.04 -17.83 -8.09
N ALA A 145 -6.87 -18.38 -8.47
CA ALA A 145 -5.62 -18.11 -7.78
C ALA A 145 -5.17 -16.64 -7.92
N PHE A 146 -5.31 -16.07 -9.11
CA PHE A 146 -5.01 -14.65 -9.36
C PHE A 146 -5.99 -13.74 -8.60
N TYR A 147 -7.26 -14.09 -8.61
CA TYR A 147 -8.32 -13.40 -7.87
C TYR A 147 -8.03 -13.44 -6.37
N TYR A 148 -7.64 -14.61 -5.82
CA TYR A 148 -7.19 -14.73 -4.45
C TYR A 148 -6.04 -13.76 -4.14
N CYS A 149 -4.98 -13.73 -4.96
CA CYS A 149 -3.88 -12.78 -4.78
C CYS A 149 -4.39 -11.33 -4.74
N PHE A 150 -5.27 -10.94 -5.67
CA PHE A 150 -5.84 -9.60 -5.73
C PHE A 150 -6.63 -9.23 -4.47
N ILE A 151 -7.65 -10.01 -4.11
CA ILE A 151 -8.54 -9.68 -2.98
C ILE A 151 -7.79 -9.71 -1.64
N SER A 152 -6.73 -10.50 -1.56
CA SER A 152 -5.93 -10.67 -0.35
C SER A 152 -4.94 -9.52 -0.15
N LEU A 153 -4.19 -9.18 -1.20
CA LEU A 153 -3.19 -8.10 -1.13
C LEU A 153 -3.84 -6.72 -1.08
N SER A 154 -5.01 -6.55 -1.71
CA SER A 154 -5.83 -5.34 -1.56
C SER A 154 -6.54 -5.24 -0.20
N THR A 155 -6.40 -6.25 0.67
CA THR A 155 -7.03 -6.32 2.00
C THR A 155 -8.56 -6.34 1.98
N ILE A 156 -9.18 -6.71 0.86
CA ILE A 156 -10.64 -6.93 0.76
C ILE A 156 -11.05 -8.19 1.53
N GLY A 157 -10.31 -9.28 1.34
CA GLY A 157 -10.42 -10.50 2.16
C GLY A 157 -11.79 -11.17 2.18
N LEU A 158 -12.40 -11.45 1.03
CA LEU A 158 -13.73 -12.06 0.96
C LEU A 158 -13.83 -13.46 1.60
N GLY A 159 -12.74 -14.24 1.58
CA GLY A 159 -12.65 -15.52 2.29
C GLY A 159 -13.32 -16.71 1.61
N ASP A 160 -13.76 -16.52 0.37
CA ASP A 160 -14.22 -17.57 -0.55
C ASP A 160 -13.07 -18.51 -0.97
N TYR A 161 -11.89 -17.94 -1.23
CA TYR A 161 -10.66 -18.66 -1.50
C TYR A 161 -9.65 -18.44 -0.38
N ILE A 162 -9.21 -19.53 0.26
CA ILE A 162 -8.20 -19.49 1.31
C ILE A 162 -7.25 -20.68 1.12
N PRO A 163 -5.93 -20.45 0.97
CA PRO A 163 -4.98 -21.51 0.74
C PRO A 163 -4.83 -22.38 1.97
N GLY A 164 -4.70 -23.69 1.77
CA GLY A 164 -4.47 -24.66 2.84
C GLY A 164 -5.70 -24.88 3.70
N ASP A 165 -6.88 -24.66 3.15
CA ASP A 165 -8.14 -25.02 3.79
C ASP A 165 -8.72 -26.35 3.29
N SER A 166 -8.19 -26.87 2.19
CA SER A 166 -8.44 -28.23 1.73
C SER A 166 -8.07 -29.24 2.83
N ALA A 167 -9.00 -30.14 3.14
CA ALA A 167 -8.86 -31.06 4.28
C ALA A 167 -7.74 -32.10 4.13
N ASP A 168 -7.25 -32.33 2.91
CA ASP A 168 -6.19 -33.30 2.60
C ASP A 168 -4.85 -32.61 2.29
N GLN A 169 -4.68 -31.34 2.68
CA GLN A 169 -3.46 -30.57 2.39
C GLN A 169 -2.27 -31.08 3.22
N PRO A 170 -1.17 -31.52 2.59
CA PRO A 170 0.03 -31.92 3.32
C PRO A 170 0.68 -30.70 3.99
N HIS A 171 1.20 -30.88 5.21
CA HIS A 171 1.94 -29.86 5.97
C HIS A 171 1.21 -28.49 6.09
N ARG A 172 -0.10 -28.51 6.35
CA ARG A 172 -0.98 -27.33 6.44
C ARG A 172 -0.41 -26.21 7.30
N ALA A 173 0.21 -26.51 8.44
CA ALA A 173 0.80 -25.51 9.33
C ALA A 173 1.92 -24.69 8.66
N LEU A 174 2.89 -25.35 8.00
CA LEU A 174 4.00 -24.66 7.31
C LEU A 174 3.49 -23.84 6.14
N TYR A 175 2.53 -24.37 5.39
CA TYR A 175 1.93 -23.67 4.27
C TYR A 175 1.22 -22.40 4.72
N LYS A 176 0.44 -22.44 5.80
CA LYS A 176 -0.20 -21.24 6.38
C LYS A 176 0.80 -20.19 6.86
N VAL A 177 1.90 -20.63 7.47
CA VAL A 177 2.99 -19.73 7.87
C VAL A 177 3.61 -19.07 6.63
N ALA A 178 3.91 -19.84 5.58
CA ALA A 178 4.44 -19.32 4.32
C ALA A 178 3.48 -18.33 3.63
N THR A 179 2.19 -18.65 3.57
CA THR A 179 1.16 -17.73 3.07
C THR A 179 1.12 -16.45 3.89
N THR A 180 1.26 -16.54 5.22
CA THR A 180 1.27 -15.35 6.09
C THR A 180 2.42 -14.41 5.72
N PHE A 181 3.63 -14.93 5.53
CA PHE A 181 4.77 -14.13 5.07
C PHE A 181 4.54 -13.53 3.68
N TYR A 182 3.97 -14.30 2.76
CA TYR A 182 3.59 -13.81 1.43
C TYR A 182 2.63 -12.61 1.52
N LEU A 183 1.57 -12.70 2.34
CA LEU A 183 0.60 -11.62 2.51
C LEU A 183 1.24 -10.36 3.10
N LEU A 184 2.07 -10.51 4.14
CA LEU A 184 2.78 -9.38 4.76
C LEU A 184 3.70 -8.67 3.75
N LEU A 185 4.47 -9.44 2.97
CA LEU A 185 5.37 -8.87 1.96
C LEU A 185 4.60 -8.23 0.80
N GLY A 186 3.54 -8.88 0.32
CA GLY A 186 2.72 -8.38 -0.78
C GLY A 186 1.98 -7.09 -0.43
N ILE A 187 1.42 -6.99 0.79
CA ILE A 187 0.82 -5.74 1.28
C ILE A 187 1.87 -4.65 1.39
N THR A 188 3.06 -4.96 1.92
CA THR A 188 4.17 -3.99 1.99
C THR A 188 4.52 -3.44 0.60
N MET A 189 4.54 -4.29 -0.43
CA MET A 189 4.78 -3.86 -1.81
C MET A 189 3.63 -3.06 -2.42
N LEU A 190 2.38 -3.38 -2.07
CA LEU A 190 1.23 -2.56 -2.46
C LEU A 190 1.31 -1.16 -1.81
N LEU A 191 1.67 -1.08 -0.54
CA LEU A 191 1.88 0.20 0.17
C LEU A 191 3.05 1.00 -0.42
N LEU A 192 4.12 0.33 -0.85
CA LEU A 192 5.20 0.96 -1.61
C LEU A 192 4.69 1.55 -2.93
N LEU A 193 3.90 0.79 -3.70
CA LEU A 193 3.30 1.26 -4.95
C LEU A 193 2.44 2.51 -4.73
N ILE A 194 1.60 2.48 -3.70
CA ILE A 194 0.75 3.62 -3.31
C ILE A 194 1.63 4.82 -2.90
N THR A 195 2.70 4.60 -2.14
CA THR A 195 3.64 5.67 -1.74
C THR A 195 4.31 6.31 -2.97
N VAL A 196 4.79 5.50 -3.91
CA VAL A 196 5.37 6.00 -5.18
C VAL A 196 4.35 6.79 -6.00
N PHE A 197 3.09 6.35 -6.02
CA PHE A 197 2.01 7.08 -6.69
C PHE A 197 1.76 8.46 -6.05
N TYR A 198 1.72 8.54 -4.72
CA TYR A 198 1.52 9.81 -4.00
C TYR A 198 2.70 10.78 -4.11
N ASP A 199 3.92 10.26 -4.31
CA ASP A 199 5.13 11.06 -4.52
C ASP A 199 5.13 11.82 -5.86
N ILE A 200 4.19 11.54 -6.79
CA ILE A 200 4.07 12.26 -8.07
C ILE A 200 3.11 13.45 -7.91
N PRO A 201 3.60 14.71 -7.90
CA PRO A 201 2.78 15.88 -7.61
C PRO A 201 1.61 16.08 -8.58
N GLU A 202 1.80 15.74 -9.85
CA GLU A 202 0.81 15.90 -10.91
C GLU A 202 -0.35 14.89 -10.81
N LEU A 203 -0.13 13.73 -10.17
CA LEU A 203 -1.20 12.76 -9.86
C LEU A 203 -1.78 12.96 -8.46
N ASN A 204 -1.07 13.69 -7.59
CA ASN A 204 -1.54 13.98 -6.25
C ASN A 204 -2.64 15.05 -6.29
N LEU A 205 -3.89 14.58 -6.41
CA LEU A 205 -5.09 15.42 -6.44
C LEU A 205 -5.21 16.32 -5.19
N GLY A 206 -4.63 15.92 -4.07
CA GLY A 206 -4.59 16.70 -2.83
C GLY A 206 -3.79 18.00 -2.97
N TYR A 207 -2.70 17.98 -3.72
CA TYR A 207 -1.93 19.19 -4.02
C TYR A 207 -2.72 20.16 -4.92
N HIS A 208 -3.43 19.62 -5.91
CA HIS A 208 -4.32 20.41 -6.78
C HIS A 208 -5.47 21.07 -5.98
N PHE A 209 -6.10 20.36 -5.05
CA PHE A 209 -7.14 20.94 -4.18
C PHE A 209 -6.57 21.96 -3.19
N TYR A 210 -5.38 21.71 -2.63
CA TYR A 210 -4.73 22.64 -1.71
C TYR A 210 -4.37 23.97 -2.40
N LEU A 211 -3.75 23.91 -3.58
CA LEU A 211 -3.42 25.10 -4.37
C LEU A 211 -4.66 25.87 -4.83
N LYS A 212 -5.70 25.16 -5.28
CA LYS A 212 -6.96 25.79 -5.68
C LYS A 212 -7.63 26.53 -4.51
N ASN A 213 -7.49 26.01 -3.30
CA ASN A 213 -8.02 26.66 -2.10
C ASN A 213 -7.19 27.90 -1.71
N ASP A 214 -5.86 27.87 -1.89
CA ASP A 214 -4.98 29.03 -1.67
C ASP A 214 -5.22 30.13 -2.72
N GLU A 215 -5.40 29.78 -3.99
CA GLU A 215 -5.79 30.74 -5.04
C GLU A 215 -7.13 31.39 -4.74
N ASN A 216 -8.14 30.61 -4.31
CA ASN A 216 -9.43 31.15 -3.88
C ASN A 216 -9.29 32.08 -2.67
N ASN A 217 -8.54 31.68 -1.64
CA ASN A 217 -8.31 32.52 -0.45
C ASN A 217 -7.59 33.83 -0.80
N ARG A 218 -6.59 33.79 -1.68
CA ARG A 218 -5.85 34.98 -2.14
C ARG A 218 -6.71 35.87 -3.05
N ALA A 219 -7.59 35.28 -3.87
CA ALA A 219 -8.56 36.04 -4.65
C ALA A 219 -9.57 36.75 -3.73
N ASP A 220 -10.06 36.08 -2.69
CA ASP A 220 -10.96 36.67 -1.69
C ASP A 220 -10.26 37.76 -0.87
N GLU A 221 -9.00 37.56 -0.48
CA GLU A 221 -8.19 38.56 0.21
C GLU A 221 -7.93 39.79 -0.67
N ASN A 222 -7.56 39.60 -1.94
CA ASN A 222 -7.38 40.69 -2.90
C ASN A 222 -8.70 41.45 -3.20
N THR A 223 -9.84 40.77 -3.11
CA THR A 223 -11.16 41.41 -3.27
C THR A 223 -11.54 42.22 -2.03
N ARG A 224 -11.13 41.77 -0.83
CA ARG A 224 -11.29 42.50 0.44
C ARG A 224 -10.35 43.70 0.59
N LEU A 225 -9.17 43.64 -0.02
CA LEU A 225 -8.12 44.67 0.10
C LEU A 225 -8.17 45.75 -0.98
N LYS A 226 -9.15 45.75 -1.89
CA LYS A 226 -9.33 46.88 -2.81
C LYS A 226 -9.55 48.16 -1.99
N PRO A 227 -8.68 49.17 -2.08
CA PRO A 227 -8.92 50.44 -1.42
C PRO A 227 -10.19 51.02 -2.04
N SER A 228 -11.15 51.40 -1.21
CA SER A 228 -12.14 52.38 -1.63
C SER A 228 -11.35 53.62 -2.08
N GLU A 229 -11.39 53.96 -3.37
CA GLU A 229 -10.85 55.21 -3.88
C GLU A 229 -11.64 56.38 -3.27
N SER A 230 -11.27 56.75 -2.05
CA SER A 230 -11.68 57.98 -1.41
C SER A 230 -10.71 58.31 -0.27
N GLY A 231 -9.71 59.12 -0.59
CA GLY A 231 -9.13 60.09 0.35
C GLY A 231 -8.15 59.59 1.42
N ASN A 232 -6.90 60.05 1.29
CA ASN A 232 -5.91 60.26 2.35
C ASN A 232 -5.58 59.12 3.33
N GLY A 233 -4.49 58.41 3.00
CA GLY A 233 -3.39 58.14 3.93
C GLY A 233 -3.60 57.12 5.03
N THR A 234 -3.02 55.93 4.87
CA THR A 234 -2.14 55.30 5.88
C THR A 234 -1.37 54.15 5.24
N LYS A 235 -0.09 54.04 5.60
CA LYS A 235 0.89 53.11 5.07
C LYS A 235 0.87 51.84 5.93
N TYR A 236 0.38 50.72 5.41
CA TYR A 236 0.47 49.44 6.12
C TYR A 236 1.85 48.82 5.91
N THR A 237 2.59 48.60 7.00
CA THR A 237 3.79 47.77 7.03
C THR A 237 3.38 46.30 7.08
N LYS A 238 3.70 45.55 6.01
CA LYS A 238 3.58 44.09 6.01
C LYS A 238 4.71 43.52 6.86
N GLN A 239 4.38 43.06 8.06
CA GLN A 239 5.30 42.27 8.89
C GLN A 239 5.46 40.91 8.19
N VAL A 240 6.65 40.63 7.69
CA VAL A 240 7.02 39.32 7.16
C VAL A 240 7.30 38.44 8.37
N ASP A 241 6.40 37.49 8.66
CA ASP A 241 6.67 36.45 9.66
C ASP A 241 7.71 35.47 9.08
N ASP A 242 8.89 35.45 9.70
CA ASP A 242 10.03 34.58 9.40
C ASP A 242 9.73 33.10 9.76
N THR A 243 8.74 32.49 9.11
CA THR A 243 8.48 31.04 9.22
C THR A 243 8.78 30.28 7.92
N GLN A 244 9.36 30.95 6.92
CA GLN A 244 9.73 30.34 5.62
C GLN A 244 11.19 29.90 5.50
N SER A 245 12.05 30.13 6.50
CA SER A 245 13.49 29.78 6.41
C SER A 245 13.85 28.34 6.83
N ILE A 246 12.90 27.53 7.30
CA ILE A 246 13.15 26.13 7.73
C ILE A 246 12.23 25.15 7.00
N ARG A 247 12.34 25.04 5.66
CA ARG A 247 12.02 23.78 4.93
C ARG A 247 12.34 23.76 3.42
N SER A 248 13.04 24.75 2.88
CA SER A 248 13.64 24.63 1.55
C SER A 248 15.04 24.02 1.65
N GLY A 249 15.09 22.71 1.89
CA GLY A 249 16.32 21.93 1.77
C GLY A 249 16.62 21.65 0.29
N GLU A 250 17.61 22.38 -0.21
CA GLU A 250 18.56 22.02 -1.27
C GLU A 250 18.05 21.29 -2.53
N PHE A 251 17.84 22.07 -3.59
CA PHE A 251 18.09 21.65 -4.97
C PHE A 251 18.87 22.76 -5.67
N HIS A 252 20.17 22.86 -5.39
CA HIS A 252 21.07 23.73 -6.15
C HIS A 252 22.13 22.91 -6.88
N SER A 253 22.14 23.10 -8.21
CA SER A 253 23.30 23.12 -9.11
C SER A 253 24.19 21.88 -9.22
N TYR A 254 23.90 21.06 -10.23
CA TYR A 254 24.93 20.42 -11.06
C TYR A 254 24.67 20.79 -12.53
N GLN A 255 24.99 22.02 -12.90
CA GLN A 255 25.37 22.36 -14.28
C GLN A 255 26.84 22.77 -14.22
N GLN A 256 27.69 21.86 -14.67
CA GLN A 256 29.13 22.04 -14.75
C GLN A 256 29.44 22.77 -16.06
N GLU A 257 30.06 23.94 -15.95
CA GLU A 257 30.57 24.75 -17.08
C GLU A 257 31.57 23.95 -17.91
N VAL A 258 31.34 23.90 -19.23
CA VAL A 258 32.33 23.53 -20.23
C VAL A 258 33.09 24.80 -20.61
N GLN A 259 34.33 24.89 -20.15
CA GLN A 259 35.22 26.02 -20.40
C GLN A 259 36.00 25.76 -21.71
N THR A 260 35.73 26.52 -22.76
CA THR A 260 36.59 26.63 -23.95
C THR A 260 37.37 27.95 -23.90
N PRO A 261 38.67 27.96 -24.25
CA PRO A 261 39.52 29.14 -24.12
C PRO A 261 39.30 30.11 -25.28
N VAL A 262 39.21 31.41 -24.98
CA VAL A 262 39.28 32.47 -25.99
C VAL A 262 40.71 32.99 -26.01
N THR A 263 41.34 32.82 -27.17
CA THR A 263 42.59 33.43 -27.61
C THR A 263 42.40 34.94 -27.77
N GLU A 264 43.20 35.75 -27.07
CA GLU A 264 43.41 37.17 -27.38
C GLU A 264 44.77 37.31 -28.10
N GLU A 265 44.72 37.56 -29.41
CA GLU A 265 45.81 38.20 -30.16
C GLU A 265 45.26 39.45 -30.86
N GLU A 266 45.92 40.57 -30.56
CA GLU A 266 46.21 41.77 -31.38
C GLU A 266 45.12 42.49 -32.20
N GLN A 267 44.96 43.79 -31.91
CA GLN A 267 45.28 44.93 -32.82
C GLN A 267 45.00 46.27 -32.10
N GLN A 268 46.03 47.03 -31.71
CA GLN A 268 46.57 48.20 -32.43
C GLN A 268 45.55 49.33 -32.71
N HIS A 269 45.59 50.40 -31.90
CA HIS A 269 45.98 51.75 -32.33
C HIS A 269 46.17 52.72 -31.16
#